data_AF-A0A8D0AHA2-F1
#
_entry.id   AF-A0A8D0AHA2-F1
#
_cell.length_a   1.000
_cell.length_b   1.000
_cell.length_c   1.000
_cell.angle_alpha   90.00
_cell.angle_beta   90.00
_cell.angle_gamma   90.00
#
_symmetry.space_group_name_H-M   'P 1'
#
loop_
_entity.id
_entity.type
_entity.pdbx_description
1 polymer ?
#
loop_
_entity_poly.entity_id
_entity_poly.type
_entity_poly.pdbx_seq_one_letter_code
_entity_poly.pdbx_strand_id
1 'polypeptide(L)'
;MGQKISGSIKSVDVRGEPSYRPVRRELRGPDFCRPPRLDLLLDMPAATPETQLRHAWNPDDRSLNVFVKEDDKLTFHRHPVAQSTDCIRGKVGYTRGLHVWRIHWPTRQRGTHAVVGVATAEASLHSVGYTALVGSDSESWGWDLGRNRLFHDGKNRPVSTSAPTYPCFLEPDESFVLPDSLTVVLDMDEGTLSFMVDGQYLGVAFKGLKGKRLYPIVSAVWGHCEVSIRYVNGLDPEPLPLMDLCRRVARLALGRERIHHIDTLPLPQTLKNYLQYQ
;
A
#
# COMPACT_ATOMS: atom_id res chain seq x y z
N MET A 1 48.02 -50.06 12.02
CA MET A 1 47.41 -48.77 12.40
C MET A 1 46.79 -48.17 11.16
N GLY A 2 45.47 -48.27 11.00
CA GLY A 2 44.73 -47.66 9.90
C GLY A 2 43.57 -46.86 10.48
N GLN A 3 43.64 -45.53 10.40
CA GLN A 3 42.53 -44.65 10.77
C GLN A 3 41.58 -44.53 9.58
N LYS A 4 40.33 -44.99 9.77
CA LYS A 4 39.19 -44.68 8.88
C LYS A 4 38.57 -43.37 9.35
N ILE A 5 38.53 -42.36 8.49
CA ILE A 5 37.80 -41.12 8.73
C ILE A 5 36.38 -41.33 8.20
N SER A 6 35.41 -41.52 9.09
CA SER A 6 33.98 -41.55 8.75
C SER A 6 33.45 -40.12 8.61
N GLY A 7 33.20 -39.68 7.38
CA GLY A 7 32.49 -38.44 7.10
C GLY A 7 30.99 -38.63 7.31
N SER A 8 30.48 -38.26 8.48
CA SER A 8 29.04 -38.16 8.75
C SER A 8 28.58 -36.74 8.46
N ILE A 9 28.07 -36.50 7.25
CA ILE A 9 27.31 -35.30 6.91
C ILE A 9 25.99 -35.38 7.68
N LYS A 10 25.83 -34.57 8.73
CA LYS A 10 24.54 -34.34 9.36
C LYS A 10 23.71 -33.48 8.40
N SER A 11 22.80 -34.13 7.68
CA SER A 11 21.70 -33.46 7.00
C SER A 11 20.88 -32.70 8.04
N VAL A 12 20.90 -31.37 7.95
CA VAL A 12 20.00 -30.51 8.72
C VAL A 12 18.61 -30.69 8.11
N ASP A 13 17.71 -31.30 8.87
CA ASP A 13 16.31 -31.51 8.52
C ASP A 13 15.64 -30.13 8.41
N VAL A 14 15.40 -29.68 7.17
CA VAL A 14 14.57 -28.50 6.86
C VAL A 14 13.11 -28.92 7.01
N ARG A 15 12.68 -29.14 8.26
CA ARG A 15 11.27 -29.34 8.62
C ARG A 15 10.87 -28.27 9.62
N GLY A 16 10.13 -27.28 9.13
CA GLY A 16 9.57 -26.25 9.98
C GLY A 16 8.99 -25.03 9.28
N GLU A 17 8.96 -24.96 7.94
CA GLU A 17 8.13 -23.93 7.30
C GLU A 17 6.66 -24.36 7.40
N PRO A 18 5.78 -23.55 8.02
CA PRO A 18 4.36 -23.86 7.99
C PRO A 18 3.90 -23.87 6.53
N SER A 19 3.24 -24.95 6.14
CA SER A 19 2.66 -25.09 4.79
C SER A 19 1.45 -24.18 4.67
N TYR A 20 1.69 -22.88 4.45
CA TYR A 20 0.61 -21.91 4.25
C TYR A 20 -0.11 -22.17 2.93
N ARG A 21 -1.44 -22.19 2.96
CA ARG A 21 -2.25 -22.31 1.74
C ARG A 21 -2.48 -20.92 1.14
N PRO A 22 -2.14 -20.69 -0.14
CA PRO A 22 -2.39 -19.41 -0.78
C PRO A 22 -3.88 -19.22 -1.04
N VAL A 23 -4.44 -18.07 -0.62
CA VAL A 23 -5.86 -17.76 -0.80
C VAL A 23 -6.06 -16.53 -1.69
N ARG A 24 -6.94 -16.68 -2.70
CA ARG A 24 -7.56 -15.58 -3.45
C ARG A 24 -9.07 -15.74 -3.33
N ARG A 25 -9.72 -14.85 -2.58
CA ARG A 25 -11.16 -14.93 -2.28
C ARG A 25 -11.83 -13.63 -2.64
N GLU A 26 -12.95 -13.70 -3.36
CA GLU A 26 -13.89 -12.59 -3.45
C GLU A 26 -14.48 -12.33 -2.06
N LEU A 27 -14.17 -11.17 -1.50
CA LEU A 27 -14.63 -10.80 -0.18
C LEU A 27 -16.01 -10.20 -0.29
N ARG A 28 -16.91 -10.73 0.54
CA ARG A 28 -18.28 -10.28 0.67
C ARG A 28 -18.52 -9.99 2.14
N GLY A 29 -19.16 -8.87 2.43
CA GLY A 29 -19.42 -8.42 3.79
C GLY A 29 -19.28 -6.89 3.89
N PRO A 30 -19.95 -6.26 4.87
CA PRO A 30 -19.97 -4.81 5.00
C PRO A 30 -18.58 -4.21 5.19
N ASP A 31 -17.68 -4.92 5.88
CA ASP A 31 -16.30 -4.47 6.15
C ASP A 31 -15.39 -4.47 4.91
N PHE A 32 -15.78 -5.17 3.85
CA PHE A 32 -15.04 -5.28 2.58
C PHE A 32 -15.67 -4.47 1.45
N CYS A 33 -16.77 -3.76 1.74
CA CYS A 33 -17.38 -2.83 0.81
C CYS A 33 -16.55 -1.53 0.74
N ARG A 34 -16.30 -1.05 -0.49
CA ARG A 34 -15.64 0.25 -0.69
C ARG A 34 -16.51 1.37 -0.12
N PRO A 35 -15.95 2.30 0.69
CA PRO A 35 -16.67 3.48 1.11
C PRO A 35 -17.12 4.33 -0.10
N PRO A 36 -18.30 4.98 -0.07
CA PRO A 36 -18.80 5.76 -1.21
C PRO A 36 -17.85 6.86 -1.71
N ARG A 37 -17.11 7.51 -0.80
CA ARG A 37 -16.09 8.52 -1.15
C ARG A 37 -14.91 7.90 -1.91
N LEU A 38 -14.50 6.70 -1.55
CA LEU A 38 -13.44 5.97 -2.25
C LEU A 38 -13.88 5.58 -3.66
N ASP A 39 -15.10 5.09 -3.81
CA ASP A 39 -15.64 4.77 -5.15
C ASP A 39 -15.66 6.00 -6.06
N LEU A 40 -16.15 7.13 -5.56
CA LEU A 40 -16.14 8.36 -6.34
C LEU A 40 -14.72 8.78 -6.73
N LEU A 41 -13.78 8.78 -5.78
CA LEU A 41 -12.39 9.16 -6.04
C LEU A 41 -11.77 8.31 -7.15
N LEU A 42 -12.03 7.00 -7.13
CA LEU A 42 -11.52 6.06 -8.12
C LEU A 42 -12.21 6.15 -9.49
N ASP A 43 -13.43 6.68 -9.56
CA ASP A 43 -14.15 6.93 -10.82
C ASP A 43 -13.71 8.23 -11.51
N MET A 44 -13.02 9.13 -10.80
CA MET A 44 -12.44 10.34 -11.35
C MET A 44 -11.23 10.04 -12.25
N PRO A 45 -10.95 10.87 -13.28
CA PRO A 45 -9.72 10.76 -14.05
C PRO A 45 -8.50 10.80 -13.13
N ALA A 46 -7.53 9.92 -13.38
CA ALA A 46 -6.31 9.86 -12.57
C ALA A 46 -5.56 11.20 -12.58
N ALA A 47 -4.89 11.50 -11.46
CA ALA A 47 -4.08 12.69 -11.29
C ALA A 47 -3.06 12.84 -12.43
N THR A 48 -2.84 14.09 -12.87
CA THR A 48 -1.90 14.42 -13.95
C THR A 48 -0.47 13.99 -13.61
N PRO A 49 0.41 13.75 -14.61
CA PRO A 49 1.81 13.39 -14.35
C PRO A 49 2.55 14.38 -13.44
N GLU A 50 2.29 15.69 -13.62
CA GLU A 50 2.82 16.73 -12.74
C GLU A 50 2.37 16.53 -11.27
N THR A 51 1.09 16.23 -11.07
CA THR A 51 0.56 15.94 -9.72
C THR A 51 1.18 14.66 -9.16
N GLN A 52 1.34 13.61 -9.96
CA GLN A 52 2.02 12.39 -9.52
C GLN A 52 3.45 12.69 -9.05
N LEU A 53 4.20 13.54 -9.76
CA LEU A 53 5.56 13.94 -9.39
C LEU A 53 5.64 14.80 -8.11
N ARG A 54 4.62 15.62 -7.84
CA ARG A 54 4.50 16.37 -6.58
C ARG A 54 4.30 15.45 -5.38
N HIS A 55 3.60 14.33 -5.57
CA HIS A 55 3.31 13.34 -4.53
C HIS A 55 4.27 12.13 -4.54
N ALA A 56 5.33 12.18 -5.34
CA ALA A 56 6.32 11.11 -5.48
C ALA A 56 7.19 10.94 -4.22
N TRP A 57 8.12 9.98 -4.27
CA TRP A 57 9.16 9.82 -3.26
C TRP A 57 10.00 11.10 -3.09
N ASN A 58 10.41 11.38 -1.86
CA ASN A 58 11.20 12.53 -1.52
C ASN A 58 12.71 12.17 -1.54
N PRO A 59 13.51 12.68 -2.49
CA PRO A 59 14.95 12.40 -2.53
C PRO A 59 15.71 12.99 -1.33
N ASP A 60 15.12 13.94 -0.61
CA ASP A 60 15.72 14.61 0.55
C ASP A 60 15.29 14.00 1.89
N ASP A 61 14.34 13.04 1.87
CA ASP A 61 13.77 12.44 3.08
C ASP A 61 13.74 10.90 2.97
N ARG A 62 14.93 10.31 3.09
CA ARG A 62 15.23 8.91 2.79
C ARG A 62 16.40 8.37 3.60
N SER A 63 16.51 7.04 3.69
CA SER A 63 17.79 6.39 4.00
C SER A 63 18.86 6.74 2.96
N LEU A 64 20.10 6.83 3.39
CA LEU A 64 21.24 7.03 2.49
C LEU A 64 21.46 5.83 1.53
N ASN A 65 20.94 4.65 1.86
CA ASN A 65 21.07 3.44 1.06
C ASN A 65 20.02 3.31 -0.05
N VAL A 66 19.11 4.27 -0.20
CA VAL A 66 18.13 4.33 -1.30
C VAL A 66 18.31 5.63 -2.07
N PHE A 67 17.99 5.65 -3.36
CA PHE A 67 17.97 6.88 -4.15
C PHE A 67 16.79 6.86 -5.12
N VAL A 68 16.23 8.03 -5.41
CA VAL A 68 15.20 8.18 -6.45
C VAL A 68 15.89 8.14 -7.81
N LYS A 69 15.38 7.34 -8.75
CA LYS A 69 15.98 7.19 -10.07
C LYS A 69 15.85 8.48 -10.89
N GLU A 70 16.87 8.79 -11.69
CA GLU A 70 16.88 10.00 -12.53
C GLU A 70 15.93 9.89 -13.73
N ASP A 71 15.87 8.70 -14.33
CA ASP A 71 15.03 8.35 -15.47
C ASP A 71 13.56 8.10 -15.08
N ASP A 72 13.30 7.70 -13.83
CA ASP A 72 11.95 7.52 -13.28
C ASP A 72 11.84 8.08 -11.86
N LYS A 73 11.44 9.35 -11.76
CA LYS A 73 11.28 10.08 -10.48
C LYS A 73 10.16 9.55 -9.58
N LEU A 74 9.36 8.58 -10.05
CA LEU A 74 8.34 7.91 -9.26
C LEU A 74 8.88 6.65 -8.56
N THR A 75 10.10 6.25 -8.87
CA THR A 75 10.70 4.99 -8.41
C THR A 75 11.99 5.26 -7.65
N PHE A 76 12.16 4.63 -6.48
CA PHE A 76 13.46 4.57 -5.83
C PHE A 76 14.12 3.21 -6.07
N HIS A 77 15.45 3.20 -6.02
CA HIS A 77 16.29 2.01 -6.04
C HIS A 77 17.03 1.88 -4.71
N ARG A 78 17.15 0.66 -4.18
CA ARG A 78 17.90 0.37 -2.95
C ARG A 78 19.26 -0.27 -3.25
N HIS A 79 20.34 0.28 -2.72
CA HIS A 79 21.68 -0.33 -2.79
C HIS A 79 21.71 -1.70 -2.08
N PRO A 80 22.53 -2.66 -2.53
CA PRO A 80 22.61 -4.01 -1.96
C PRO A 80 23.41 -4.04 -0.65
N VAL A 81 22.95 -3.29 0.36
CA VAL A 81 23.59 -3.22 1.68
C VAL A 81 23.07 -4.36 2.56
N ALA A 82 23.99 -5.18 3.04
CA ALA A 82 23.70 -6.29 3.94
C ALA A 82 23.30 -5.79 5.34
N GLN A 83 22.47 -6.56 6.05
CA GLN A 83 22.02 -6.24 7.41
C GLN A 83 21.53 -4.80 7.56
N SER A 84 20.70 -4.35 6.62
CA SER A 84 20.16 -3.00 6.59
C SER A 84 18.69 -3.05 6.19
N THR A 85 17.88 -2.26 6.88
CA THR A 85 16.49 -1.95 6.52
C THR A 85 16.39 -0.46 6.23
N ASP A 86 15.82 -0.11 5.08
CA ASP A 86 15.90 1.23 4.54
C ASP A 86 14.52 1.72 4.09
N CYS A 87 14.18 2.95 4.46
CA CYS A 87 12.92 3.60 4.13
C CYS A 87 13.11 4.85 3.28
N ILE A 88 12.00 5.30 2.70
CA ILE A 88 11.86 6.60 2.06
C ILE A 88 10.42 7.09 2.23
N ARG A 89 10.24 8.39 2.50
CA ARG A 89 8.93 9.03 2.58
C ARG A 89 8.54 9.67 1.25
N GLY A 90 7.23 9.79 1.02
CA GLY A 90 6.68 10.65 -0.03
C GLY A 90 6.89 12.13 0.30
N LYS A 91 6.84 13.01 -0.71
CA LYS A 91 7.03 14.46 -0.53
C LYS A 91 5.91 15.14 0.26
N VAL A 92 4.68 14.66 0.12
CA VAL A 92 3.49 15.30 0.70
C VAL A 92 3.06 14.56 1.95
N GLY A 93 2.97 15.29 3.06
CA GLY A 93 2.37 14.84 4.30
C GLY A 93 0.93 15.31 4.40
N TYR A 94 -0.01 14.39 4.44
CA TYR A 94 -1.45 14.63 4.44
C TYR A 94 -1.98 14.86 5.85
N THR A 95 -2.88 15.82 6.01
CA THR A 95 -3.48 16.19 7.31
C THR A 95 -5.01 16.15 7.32
N ARG A 96 -5.64 16.08 6.14
CA ARG A 96 -7.09 16.07 5.91
C ARG A 96 -7.38 15.41 4.56
N GLY A 97 -8.62 15.05 4.30
CA GLY A 97 -9.07 14.49 3.04
C GLY A 97 -8.80 12.99 2.89
N LEU A 98 -9.34 12.44 1.81
CA LEU A 98 -9.09 11.08 1.36
C LEU A 98 -8.02 11.11 0.26
N HIS A 99 -6.98 10.29 0.41
CA HIS A 99 -5.86 10.20 -0.52
C HIS A 99 -5.61 8.77 -0.93
N VAL A 100 -5.36 8.57 -2.23
CA VAL A 100 -5.11 7.24 -2.78
C VAL A 100 -3.84 7.26 -3.63
N TRP A 101 -2.96 6.30 -3.41
CA TRP A 101 -1.79 6.05 -4.25
C TRP A 101 -1.57 4.56 -4.46
N ARG A 102 -0.91 4.21 -5.56
CA ARG A 102 -0.52 2.84 -5.88
C ARG A 102 0.96 2.65 -5.59
N ILE A 103 1.28 1.51 -5.02
CA ILE A 103 2.65 1.02 -4.86
C ILE A 103 2.83 -0.14 -5.83
N HIS A 104 3.82 -0.03 -6.71
CA HIS A 104 4.29 -1.14 -7.52
C HIS A 104 5.63 -1.60 -6.95
N TRP A 105 5.62 -2.82 -6.41
CA TRP A 105 6.78 -3.48 -5.83
C TRP A 105 6.82 -4.93 -6.30
N PRO A 106 7.73 -5.27 -7.24
CA PRO A 106 7.89 -6.62 -7.75
C PRO A 106 8.00 -7.64 -6.63
N THR A 107 7.15 -8.67 -6.66
CA THR A 107 7.08 -9.75 -5.67
C THR A 107 8.44 -10.38 -5.39
N ARG A 108 9.24 -10.60 -6.44
CA ARG A 108 10.60 -11.17 -6.35
C ARG A 108 11.64 -10.24 -5.71
N GLN A 109 11.30 -8.98 -5.45
CA GLN A 109 12.19 -7.97 -4.86
C GLN A 109 11.77 -7.54 -3.45
N ARG A 110 10.94 -8.33 -2.75
CA ARG A 110 10.45 -8.00 -1.40
C ARG A 110 11.39 -8.47 -0.29
N GLY A 111 12.03 -9.62 -0.47
CA GLY A 111 12.89 -10.21 0.55
C GLY A 111 12.12 -10.60 1.82
N THR A 112 12.82 -10.59 2.96
CA THR A 112 12.26 -11.05 4.24
C THR A 112 11.33 -10.05 4.90
N HIS A 113 11.43 -8.76 4.58
CA HIS A 113 10.59 -7.69 5.14
C HIS A 113 10.32 -6.64 4.06
N ALA A 114 9.09 -6.60 3.58
CA ALA A 114 8.60 -5.56 2.69
C ALA A 114 7.34 -4.96 3.32
N VAL A 115 7.45 -3.73 3.82
CA VAL A 115 6.38 -3.09 4.58
C VAL A 115 5.95 -1.82 3.85
N VAL A 116 4.64 -1.64 3.68
CA VAL A 116 4.03 -0.46 3.07
C VAL A 116 3.10 0.21 4.06
N GLY A 117 3.11 1.54 4.14
CA GLY A 117 2.15 2.24 4.98
C GLY A 117 2.33 3.75 5.01
N VAL A 118 2.14 4.32 6.20
CA VAL A 118 2.27 5.76 6.46
C VAL A 118 3.08 6.04 7.71
N ALA A 119 3.71 7.20 7.78
CA ALA A 119 4.50 7.63 8.93
C ALA A 119 4.42 9.13 9.16
N THR A 120 4.74 9.56 10.37
CA THR A 120 5.08 10.94 10.69
C THR A 120 6.48 11.29 10.15
N ALA A 121 6.89 12.55 10.27
CA ALA A 121 8.23 12.98 9.86
C ALA A 121 9.33 12.43 10.81
N GLU A 122 8.92 12.00 12.01
CA GLU A 122 9.72 11.60 13.14
C GLU A 122 10.10 10.11 13.08
N ALA A 123 9.38 9.30 12.29
CA ALA A 123 9.71 7.90 12.10
C ALA A 123 11.14 7.72 11.53
N SER A 124 11.90 6.77 12.08
CA SER A 124 13.23 6.46 11.57
C SER A 124 13.18 5.89 10.15
N LEU A 125 14.11 6.32 9.31
CA LEU A 125 14.21 5.84 7.93
C LEU A 125 15.26 4.75 7.72
N HIS A 126 15.99 4.37 8.77
CA HIS A 126 17.00 3.33 8.68
C HIS A 126 17.08 2.52 9.98
N SER A 127 17.46 1.24 9.85
CA SER A 127 17.76 0.36 10.97
C SER A 127 18.79 -0.69 10.55
N VAL A 128 19.67 -1.02 11.50
CA VAL A 128 20.60 -2.15 11.35
C VAL A 128 19.82 -3.46 11.49
N GLY A 129 20.18 -4.44 10.65
CA GLY A 129 19.52 -5.73 10.53
C GLY A 129 18.32 -5.71 9.57
N TYR A 130 17.71 -6.87 9.38
CA TYR A 130 16.50 -7.03 8.58
C TYR A 130 15.27 -7.03 9.48
N THR A 131 14.48 -5.96 9.43
CA THR A 131 13.34 -5.76 10.34
C THR A 131 12.12 -5.20 9.59
N ALA A 132 10.93 -5.36 10.17
CA ALA A 132 9.76 -4.59 9.79
C ALA A 132 9.86 -3.18 10.42
N LEU A 133 10.63 -2.29 9.80
CA LEU A 133 10.95 -0.98 10.37
C LEU A 133 9.73 -0.05 10.41
N VAL A 134 8.97 0.04 9.32
CA VAL A 134 7.67 0.74 9.33
C VAL A 134 6.70 -0.03 10.23
N GLY A 135 6.15 0.65 11.24
CA GLY A 135 5.29 0.08 12.26
C GLY A 135 6.03 -0.41 13.51
N SER A 136 7.36 -0.26 13.58
CA SER A 136 8.14 -0.69 14.74
C SER A 136 7.99 0.22 15.96
N ASP A 137 7.55 1.46 15.77
CA ASP A 137 7.33 2.48 16.79
C ASP A 137 5.96 3.17 16.62
N SER A 138 5.67 4.15 17.47
CA SER A 138 4.43 4.95 17.46
C SER A 138 4.31 5.90 16.27
N GLU A 139 5.41 6.10 15.52
CA GLU A 139 5.50 7.11 14.47
C GLU A 139 5.12 6.58 13.09
N SER A 140 4.84 5.28 12.99
CA SER A 140 4.53 4.62 11.73
C SER A 140 3.49 3.50 11.84
N TRP A 141 2.78 3.25 10.73
CA TRP A 141 1.75 2.22 10.58
C TRP A 141 2.01 1.48 9.27
N GLY A 142 2.26 0.17 9.32
CA GLY A 142 2.73 -0.60 8.17
C GLY A 142 2.08 -1.97 8.01
N TRP A 143 1.84 -2.36 6.77
CA TRP A 143 1.46 -3.73 6.41
C TRP A 143 2.67 -4.47 5.83
N ASP A 144 3.13 -5.52 6.53
CA ASP A 144 4.15 -6.43 6.01
C ASP A 144 3.50 -7.36 4.98
N LEU A 145 3.90 -7.18 3.72
CA LEU A 145 3.32 -7.86 2.57
C LEU A 145 3.65 -9.36 2.55
N GLY A 146 4.78 -9.77 3.12
CA GLY A 146 5.21 -11.17 3.14
C GLY A 146 4.55 -11.96 4.27
N ARG A 147 4.34 -11.31 5.42
CA ARG A 147 3.72 -11.93 6.61
C ARG A 147 2.22 -11.76 6.70
N ASN A 148 1.63 -10.90 5.87
CA ASN A 148 0.24 -10.49 5.97
C ASN A 148 -0.10 -9.98 7.37
N ARG A 149 0.74 -9.11 7.96
CA ARG A 149 0.57 -8.60 9.33
C ARG A 149 0.67 -7.08 9.42
N LEU A 150 -0.12 -6.51 10.32
CA LEU A 150 -0.15 -5.08 10.59
C LEU A 150 0.74 -4.71 11.78
N PHE A 151 1.66 -3.80 11.56
CA PHE A 151 2.60 -3.29 12.54
C PHE A 151 2.33 -1.81 12.84
N HIS A 152 2.23 -1.52 14.12
CA HIS A 152 2.24 -0.18 14.70
C HIS A 152 2.68 -0.35 16.15
N ASP A 153 3.58 0.50 16.60
CA ASP A 153 4.16 0.46 17.95
C ASP A 153 4.69 -0.94 18.33
N GLY A 154 5.29 -1.63 17.35
CA GLY A 154 5.68 -3.04 17.48
C GLY A 154 6.66 -3.33 18.62
N LYS A 155 7.54 -2.39 18.97
CA LYS A 155 8.51 -2.54 20.07
C LYS A 155 7.87 -2.50 21.45
N ASN A 156 6.78 -1.77 21.62
CA ASN A 156 6.06 -1.66 22.89
C ASN A 156 4.93 -2.69 23.02
N ARG A 157 4.68 -3.47 21.96
CA ARG A 157 3.68 -4.53 21.97
C ARG A 157 4.09 -5.63 22.95
N PRO A 158 3.17 -6.11 23.82
CA PRO A 158 3.45 -7.23 24.69
C PRO A 158 3.89 -8.46 23.88
N VAL A 159 4.92 -9.16 24.35
CA VAL A 159 5.48 -10.35 23.66
C VAL A 159 4.43 -11.44 23.43
N SER A 160 3.40 -11.50 24.27
CA SER A 160 2.28 -12.43 24.15
C SER A 160 1.29 -12.07 23.03
N THR A 161 1.31 -10.83 22.54
CA THR A 161 0.32 -10.34 21.58
C THR A 161 0.93 -10.27 20.19
N SER A 162 0.59 -11.24 19.35
CA SER A 162 1.07 -11.24 17.96
C SER A 162 0.43 -10.11 17.13
N ALA A 163 1.14 -9.63 16.12
CA ALA A 163 0.60 -8.63 15.20
C ALA A 163 -0.63 -9.17 14.44
N PRO A 164 -1.72 -8.39 14.27
CA PRO A 164 -2.96 -8.87 13.68
C PRO A 164 -2.71 -9.25 12.24
N THR A 165 -3.36 -10.32 11.78
CA THR A 165 -3.37 -10.70 10.38
C THR A 165 -4.15 -9.66 9.56
N TYR A 166 -3.68 -9.40 8.35
CA TYR A 166 -4.37 -8.57 7.38
C TYR A 166 -4.15 -9.11 5.96
N PRO A 167 -5.24 -9.38 5.22
CA PRO A 167 -6.64 -9.07 5.58
C PRO A 167 -7.20 -9.85 6.77
N CYS A 168 -8.20 -9.30 7.46
CA CYS A 168 -8.72 -9.86 8.73
C CYS A 168 -9.44 -11.20 8.60
N PHE A 169 -9.77 -11.64 7.38
CA PHE A 169 -10.38 -12.94 7.11
C PHE A 169 -9.36 -14.08 7.05
N LEU A 170 -8.06 -13.78 7.08
CA LEU A 170 -7.02 -14.81 7.02
C LEU A 170 -7.00 -15.64 8.29
N GLU A 171 -7.16 -16.95 8.12
CA GLU A 171 -6.93 -17.93 9.17
C GLU A 171 -5.42 -18.08 9.46
N PRO A 172 -5.02 -18.59 10.64
CA PRO A 172 -3.62 -18.64 11.06
C PRO A 172 -2.66 -19.42 10.15
N ASP A 173 -3.17 -20.34 9.32
CA ASP A 173 -2.43 -21.19 8.37
C ASP A 173 -2.65 -20.78 6.90
N GLU A 174 -3.30 -19.63 6.66
CA GLU A 174 -3.48 -19.07 5.32
C GLU A 174 -2.48 -17.94 5.04
N SER A 175 -2.08 -17.81 3.78
CA SER A 175 -1.34 -16.65 3.29
C SER A 175 -2.08 -15.98 2.15
N PHE A 176 -2.12 -14.65 2.18
CA PHE A 176 -2.65 -13.85 1.09
C PHE A 176 -1.50 -13.47 0.16
N VAL A 177 -1.46 -14.06 -1.02
CA VAL A 177 -0.40 -13.79 -2.01
C VAL A 177 -0.69 -12.48 -2.73
N LEU A 178 0.03 -11.41 -2.35
CA LEU A 178 -0.10 -10.12 -3.01
C LEU A 178 0.58 -10.10 -4.39
N PRO A 179 -0.08 -9.56 -5.44
CA PRO A 179 0.54 -9.26 -6.73
C PRO A 179 1.54 -8.11 -6.59
N ASP A 180 2.24 -7.75 -7.68
CA ASP A 180 3.25 -6.70 -7.69
C ASP A 180 2.71 -5.31 -7.31
N SER A 181 1.41 -5.05 -7.55
CA SER A 181 0.79 -3.75 -7.26
C SER A 181 -0.29 -3.83 -6.20
N LEU A 182 -0.29 -2.85 -5.29
CA LEU A 182 -1.39 -2.61 -4.36
C LEU A 182 -1.76 -1.13 -4.33
N THR A 183 -2.97 -0.84 -3.89
CA THR A 183 -3.47 0.53 -3.68
C THR A 183 -3.54 0.79 -2.19
N VAL A 184 -3.00 1.93 -1.77
CA VAL A 184 -3.06 2.44 -0.40
C VAL A 184 -4.12 3.53 -0.34
N VAL A 185 -4.97 3.47 0.67
CA VAL A 185 -6.09 4.40 0.88
C VAL A 185 -5.96 5.01 2.27
N LEU A 186 -5.63 6.30 2.34
CA LEU A 186 -5.52 7.06 3.57
C LEU A 186 -6.69 8.04 3.64
N ASP A 187 -7.58 7.84 4.61
CA ASP A 187 -8.64 8.79 4.93
C ASP A 187 -8.25 9.54 6.20
N MET A 188 -7.79 10.79 6.06
CA MET A 188 -7.42 11.63 7.19
C MET A 188 -8.64 12.24 7.90
N ASP A 189 -9.79 12.27 7.25
CA ASP A 189 -11.04 12.77 7.83
C ASP A 189 -11.62 11.73 8.79
N GLU A 190 -11.61 10.45 8.40
CA GLU A 190 -11.97 9.30 9.24
C GLU A 190 -10.80 8.80 10.10
N GLY A 191 -9.58 9.19 9.77
CA GLY A 191 -8.36 8.79 10.47
C GLY A 191 -8.09 7.29 10.30
N THR A 192 -8.22 6.79 9.09
CA THR A 192 -8.05 5.37 8.76
C THR A 192 -7.04 5.14 7.64
N LEU A 193 -6.34 4.00 7.71
CA LEU A 193 -5.52 3.47 6.61
C LEU A 193 -6.11 2.13 6.18
N SER A 194 -6.27 1.94 4.88
CA SER A 194 -6.79 0.72 4.26
C SER A 194 -6.01 0.38 3.00
N PHE A 195 -6.19 -0.84 2.48
CA PHE A 195 -5.55 -1.28 1.25
C PHE A 195 -6.55 -1.90 0.28
N MET A 196 -6.21 -1.84 -1.00
CA MET A 196 -6.89 -2.60 -2.05
C MET A 196 -5.87 -3.40 -2.87
N VAL A 197 -6.26 -4.60 -3.26
CA VAL A 197 -5.46 -5.49 -4.11
C VAL A 197 -6.37 -6.05 -5.21
N ASP A 198 -5.92 -6.04 -6.46
CA ASP A 198 -6.70 -6.51 -7.63
C ASP A 198 -8.13 -5.91 -7.71
N GLY A 199 -8.27 -4.64 -7.32
CA GLY A 199 -9.54 -3.90 -7.33
C GLY A 199 -10.47 -4.17 -6.12
N GLN A 200 -10.04 -5.03 -5.20
CA GLN A 200 -10.79 -5.46 -4.05
C GLN A 200 -10.36 -4.72 -2.79
N TYR A 201 -11.32 -4.18 -2.04
CA TYR A 201 -11.08 -3.50 -0.77
C TYR A 201 -10.94 -4.51 0.37
N LEU A 202 -9.86 -4.38 1.14
CA LEU A 202 -9.47 -5.36 2.15
C LEU A 202 -9.89 -4.96 3.57
N GLY A 203 -10.70 -3.90 3.70
CA GLY A 203 -11.13 -3.35 4.99
C GLY A 203 -10.10 -2.41 5.63
N VAL A 204 -10.49 -1.81 6.74
CA VAL A 204 -9.65 -0.88 7.50
C VAL A 204 -8.52 -1.63 8.20
N ALA A 205 -7.27 -1.24 7.91
CA ALA A 205 -6.08 -1.78 8.56
C ALA A 205 -5.77 -1.04 9.87
N PHE A 206 -5.81 0.29 9.87
CA PHE A 206 -5.52 1.12 11.04
C PHE A 206 -6.56 2.21 11.24
N LYS A 207 -6.76 2.61 12.49
CA LYS A 207 -7.62 3.72 12.94
C LYS A 207 -6.84 4.66 13.84
N GLY A 208 -7.41 5.82 14.18
CA GLY A 208 -6.80 6.77 15.12
C GLY A 208 -5.75 7.69 14.49
N LEU A 209 -5.84 7.90 13.17
CA LEU A 209 -4.87 8.70 12.42
C LEU A 209 -5.25 10.20 12.34
N LYS A 210 -6.44 10.60 12.81
CA LYS A 210 -6.90 12.00 12.78
C LYS A 210 -5.94 12.92 13.54
N GLY A 211 -5.78 14.15 13.05
CA GLY A 211 -4.95 15.18 13.69
C GLY A 211 -3.45 15.00 13.50
N LYS A 212 -3.01 13.99 12.73
CA LYS A 212 -1.61 13.76 12.38
C LYS A 212 -1.28 14.37 11.02
N ARG A 213 0.02 14.52 10.72
CA ARG A 213 0.53 14.71 9.37
C ARG A 213 1.22 13.43 8.93
N LEU A 214 0.68 12.75 7.92
CA LEU A 214 1.14 11.42 7.52
C LEU A 214 1.64 11.38 6.08
N TYR A 215 2.82 10.81 5.92
CA TYR A 215 3.52 10.66 4.65
C TYR A 215 3.45 9.19 4.20
N PRO A 216 3.27 8.92 2.89
CA PRO A 216 3.50 7.59 2.35
C PRO A 216 4.91 7.12 2.70
N ILE A 217 5.08 5.87 3.11
CA ILE A 217 6.38 5.29 3.44
C ILE A 217 6.42 3.79 3.10
N VAL A 218 7.61 3.29 2.79
CA VAL A 218 7.91 1.86 2.76
C VAL A 218 9.21 1.57 3.51
N SER A 219 9.39 0.36 4.04
CA SER A 219 10.69 -0.17 4.46
C SER A 219 11.06 -1.42 3.66
N ALA A 220 12.27 -1.42 3.08
CA ALA A 220 12.78 -2.47 2.22
C ALA A 220 14.13 -3.03 2.73
N VAL A 221 14.35 -4.32 2.48
CA VAL A 221 15.59 -5.04 2.83
C VAL A 221 16.29 -5.68 1.63
N TRP A 222 15.61 -5.76 0.49
CA TRP A 222 16.13 -6.45 -0.69
C TRP A 222 17.13 -5.59 -1.45
N GLY A 223 18.28 -6.16 -1.82
CA GLY A 223 19.26 -5.47 -2.63
C GLY A 223 18.75 -5.27 -4.06
N HIS A 224 18.93 -4.07 -4.62
CA HIS A 224 18.46 -3.70 -5.95
C HIS A 224 16.94 -3.73 -6.13
N CYS A 225 16.16 -3.68 -5.05
CA CYS A 225 14.72 -3.50 -5.22
C CYS A 225 14.41 -2.11 -5.78
N GLU A 226 13.44 -2.07 -6.68
CA GLU A 226 12.85 -0.85 -7.19
C GLU A 226 11.37 -0.79 -6.83
N VAL A 227 10.96 0.32 -6.20
CA VAL A 227 9.59 0.51 -5.73
C VAL A 227 9.04 1.82 -6.23
N SER A 228 7.97 1.74 -7.00
CA SER A 228 7.32 2.89 -7.61
C SER A 228 6.10 3.33 -6.81
N ILE A 229 5.91 4.64 -6.68
CA ILE A 229 4.70 5.27 -6.15
C ILE A 229 3.97 6.04 -7.24
N ARG A 230 2.66 5.85 -7.37
CA ARG A 230 1.81 6.64 -8.26
C ARG A 230 0.61 7.16 -7.51
N TYR A 231 0.57 8.46 -7.28
CA TYR A 231 -0.61 9.12 -6.72
C TYR A 231 -1.80 8.99 -7.68
N VAL A 232 -2.93 8.53 -7.18
CA VAL A 232 -4.14 8.31 -7.97
C VAL A 232 -4.99 9.56 -7.97
N ASN A 233 -5.43 10.02 -6.78
CA ASN A 233 -6.23 11.21 -6.58
C ASN A 233 -6.39 11.50 -5.08
N GLY A 234 -6.98 12.67 -4.79
CA GLY A 234 -7.46 13.02 -3.47
C GLY A 234 -8.85 13.66 -3.51
N LEU A 235 -9.57 13.58 -2.40
CA LEU A 235 -10.81 14.30 -2.16
C LEU A 235 -10.68 15.10 -0.87
N ASP A 236 -10.98 16.38 -0.92
CA ASP A 236 -11.09 17.21 0.27
C ASP A 236 -12.28 16.77 1.16
N PRO A 237 -12.27 17.14 2.46
CA PRO A 237 -13.38 16.88 3.40
C PRO A 237 -14.70 17.58 3.04
N GLU A 238 -14.69 18.48 2.06
CA GLU A 238 -15.86 19.28 1.72
C GLU A 238 -16.95 18.46 1.02
N PRO A 239 -18.23 18.85 1.18
CA PRO A 239 -19.31 18.26 0.40
C PRO A 239 -18.98 18.36 -1.09
N LEU A 240 -19.11 17.24 -1.78
CA LEU A 240 -18.85 17.20 -3.21
C LEU A 240 -19.87 18.07 -3.95
N PRO A 241 -19.47 18.77 -5.02
CA PRO A 241 -20.40 19.51 -5.85
C PRO A 241 -21.56 18.61 -6.32
N LEU A 242 -22.79 19.12 -6.28
CA LEU A 242 -23.99 18.37 -6.72
C LEU A 242 -23.81 17.80 -8.13
N MET A 243 -23.12 18.54 -9.00
CA MET A 243 -22.73 18.08 -10.31
C MET A 243 -22.00 16.73 -10.22
N ASP A 244 -20.88 16.64 -9.50
CA ASP A 244 -20.09 15.40 -9.43
C ASP A 244 -20.88 14.21 -8.87
N LEU A 245 -21.76 14.46 -7.90
CA LEU A 245 -22.70 13.45 -7.40
C LEU A 245 -23.67 12.99 -8.50
N CYS A 246 -24.27 13.91 -9.26
CA CYS A 246 -25.15 13.61 -10.39
C CYS A 246 -24.42 12.82 -11.49
N ARG A 247 -23.20 13.22 -11.86
CA ARG A 247 -22.36 12.48 -12.82
C ARG A 247 -22.17 11.05 -12.38
N ARG A 248 -21.81 10.85 -11.11
CA ARG A 248 -21.59 9.51 -10.54
C ARG A 248 -22.86 8.66 -10.61
N VAL A 249 -23.98 9.18 -10.13
CA VAL A 249 -25.26 8.43 -10.14
C VAL A 249 -25.65 8.04 -11.57
N ALA A 250 -25.49 8.93 -12.54
CA ALA A 250 -25.74 8.64 -13.94
C ALA A 250 -24.79 7.55 -14.48
N ARG A 251 -23.48 7.63 -14.20
CA ARG A 251 -22.49 6.62 -14.62
C ARG A 251 -22.74 5.25 -13.97
N LEU A 252 -23.13 5.21 -12.70
CA LEU A 252 -23.52 3.98 -12.01
C LEU A 252 -24.78 3.36 -12.62
N ALA A 253 -25.80 4.17 -12.94
CA ALA A 253 -27.02 3.71 -13.59
C ALA A 253 -26.76 3.17 -15.01
N LEU A 254 -25.83 3.77 -15.75
CA LEU A 254 -25.37 3.24 -17.03
C LEU A 254 -24.64 1.91 -16.86
N GLY A 255 -23.80 1.78 -15.83
CA GLY A 255 -22.96 0.62 -15.59
C GLY A 255 -21.73 0.60 -16.52
N ARG A 256 -20.74 -0.21 -16.17
CA ARG A 256 -19.43 -0.24 -16.85
C ARG A 256 -19.54 -0.58 -18.33
N GLU A 257 -20.43 -1.50 -18.71
CA GLU A 257 -20.55 -1.96 -20.10
C GLU A 257 -21.09 -0.89 -21.05
N ARG A 258 -22.00 -0.02 -20.56
CA ARG A 258 -22.64 1.01 -21.39
C ARG A 258 -21.96 2.38 -21.30
N ILE A 259 -20.93 2.50 -20.47
CA ILE A 259 -20.19 3.76 -20.30
C ILE A 259 -19.51 4.20 -21.59
N HIS A 260 -19.11 3.25 -22.44
CA HIS A 260 -18.52 3.52 -23.75
C HIS A 260 -19.56 3.95 -24.80
N HIS A 261 -20.85 3.82 -24.49
CA HIS A 261 -21.95 4.20 -25.38
C HIS A 261 -22.61 5.52 -24.96
N ILE A 262 -21.94 6.36 -24.16
CA ILE A 262 -22.49 7.67 -23.74
C ILE A 262 -22.83 8.53 -24.98
N ASP A 263 -22.07 8.41 -26.07
CA ASP A 263 -22.32 9.16 -27.30
C ASP A 263 -23.62 8.78 -28.01
N THR A 264 -24.16 7.59 -27.76
CA THR A 264 -25.44 7.15 -28.34
C THR A 264 -26.65 7.59 -27.52
N LEU A 265 -26.45 8.19 -26.34
CA LEU A 265 -27.56 8.63 -25.50
C LEU A 265 -28.30 9.83 -26.14
N PRO A 266 -29.62 9.93 -25.97
CA PRO A 266 -30.41 11.08 -26.44
C PRO A 266 -30.23 12.30 -25.52
N LEU A 267 -28.97 12.69 -25.29
CA LEU A 267 -28.57 13.81 -24.43
C LEU A 267 -27.83 14.88 -25.25
N PRO A 268 -27.91 16.17 -24.87
CA PRO A 268 -27.06 17.22 -25.43
C PRO A 268 -25.57 16.89 -25.32
N GLN A 269 -24.76 17.32 -26.30
CA GLN A 269 -23.32 17.05 -26.34
C GLN A 269 -22.59 17.51 -25.06
N THR A 270 -23.00 18.65 -24.51
CA THR A 270 -22.45 19.17 -23.24
C THR A 270 -22.63 18.18 -22.08
N LEU A 271 -23.78 17.49 -21.99
CA LEU A 271 -24.01 16.47 -20.97
C LEU A 271 -23.25 15.18 -21.25
N LYS A 272 -23.05 14.82 -22.54
CA LYS A 272 -22.22 13.68 -22.92
C LYS A 272 -20.77 13.89 -22.51
N ASN A 273 -20.18 15.03 -22.90
CA ASN A 273 -18.83 15.42 -22.53
C ASN A 273 -18.68 15.45 -21.00
N TYR A 274 -19.64 16.08 -20.32
CA TYR A 274 -19.71 16.11 -18.87
C TYR A 274 -19.68 14.71 -18.24
N LEU A 275 -20.45 13.75 -18.76
CA LEU A 275 -20.44 12.36 -18.28
C LEU A 275 -19.13 11.63 -18.61
N GLN A 276 -18.40 12.03 -19.65
CA GLN A 276 -17.13 11.44 -20.08
C GLN A 276 -15.88 12.09 -19.46
N TYR A 277 -16.04 13.15 -18.65
CA TYR A 277 -14.94 13.99 -18.17
C TYR A 277 -14.17 14.71 -19.31
N GLN A 278 -14.90 15.14 -20.34
CA GLN A 278 -14.40 15.95 -21.46
C GLN A 278 -14.91 17.39 -21.40
#